data_AF-A0A522BDG1-F1
#
_entry.id   AF-A0A522BDG1-F1
#
_cell.length_a   1.000
_cell.length_b   1.000
_cell.length_c   1.000
_cell.angle_alpha   90.00
_cell.angle_beta   90.00
_cell.angle_gamma   90.00
#
_symmetry.space_group_name_H-M   'P 1'
#
loop_
_entity.id
_entity.type
_entity.pdbx_description
1 polymer ?
#
loop_
_entity_poly.entity_id
_entity_poly.type
_entity_poly.pdbx_seq_one_letter_code
_entity_poly.pdbx_strand_id
1 'polypeptide(L)'
;MAKCPGQDTAQWGYDSIFDVECPKCKKPVEFFKDEMRRKCGSCGERVFNDRMDLGCAKWCPSAESCIGADGLRDFKVNEQRKTRREDLRELLSHSGGDAEVEELFKTLYSEYPKDDAIFDTNRLATVQERNENLFNRATAVFRKFLQERAETAKRAAEGRARTEELLSHDQYSKRKKELAERGK
;
A
#
# COMPACT_ATOMS: atom_id res chain seq x y z
N MET A 1 17.65 23.71 3.75
CA MET A 1 16.20 23.57 3.50
C MET A 1 15.94 22.16 3.01
N ALA A 2 15.05 21.42 3.66
CA ALA A 2 14.65 20.10 3.18
C ALA A 2 13.78 20.28 1.92
N LYS A 3 14.16 19.68 0.80
CA LYS A 3 13.34 19.67 -0.42
C LYS A 3 12.13 18.76 -0.19
N CYS A 4 11.02 19.06 -0.87
CA CYS A 4 9.85 18.19 -0.84
C CYS A 4 10.26 16.79 -1.35
N PRO A 5 10.07 15.72 -0.56
CA PRO A 5 10.50 14.37 -0.95
C PRO A 5 9.87 13.88 -2.26
N GLY A 6 8.64 14.32 -2.55
CA GLY A 6 7.96 14.03 -3.82
C GLY A 6 8.60 14.71 -5.03
N GLN A 7 9.31 15.83 -4.82
CA GLN A 7 9.97 16.66 -5.85
C GLN A 7 11.50 16.49 -5.84
N ASP A 8 12.04 15.68 -4.94
CA ASP A 8 13.48 15.45 -4.83
C ASP A 8 13.90 14.29 -5.72
N THR A 9 14.36 14.63 -6.94
CA THR A 9 14.78 13.66 -7.95
C THR A 9 15.94 12.77 -7.49
N ALA A 10 16.70 13.17 -6.46
CA ALA A 10 17.76 12.35 -5.90
C ALA A 10 17.25 11.08 -5.19
N GLN A 11 15.96 11.03 -4.83
CA GLN A 11 15.31 9.90 -4.16
C GLN A 11 14.47 9.05 -5.11
N TRP A 12 14.54 9.31 -6.41
CA TRP A 12 13.70 8.66 -7.42
C TRP A 12 14.36 7.38 -7.95
N GLY A 13 13.59 6.29 -8.00
CA GLY A 13 13.99 5.05 -8.66
C GLY A 13 13.70 5.08 -10.17
N TYR A 14 14.12 4.03 -10.89
CA TYR A 14 13.96 3.91 -12.34
C TYR A 14 12.50 4.05 -12.82
N ASP A 15 11.52 3.66 -12.00
CA ASP A 15 10.10 3.76 -12.32
C ASP A 15 9.51 5.18 -12.20
N SER A 16 10.34 6.18 -11.87
CA SER A 16 9.89 7.57 -11.69
C SER A 16 9.72 8.33 -13.01
N ILE A 17 10.11 7.71 -14.13
CA ILE A 17 9.92 8.19 -15.50
C ILE A 17 9.17 7.10 -16.26
N PHE A 18 8.08 7.45 -16.93
CA PHE A 18 7.28 6.48 -17.67
C PHE A 18 6.55 7.13 -18.84
N ASP A 19 6.19 6.33 -19.84
CA ASP A 19 5.43 6.79 -20.99
C ASP A 19 3.92 6.60 -20.80
N VAL A 20 3.15 7.62 -21.15
CA VAL A 20 1.68 7.60 -21.24
C VAL A 20 1.27 7.85 -22.68
N GLU A 21 0.30 7.09 -23.19
CA GLU A 21 -0.21 7.29 -24.55
C GLU A 21 -1.01 8.59 -24.65
N CYS A 22 -0.71 9.42 -25.66
CA CYS A 22 -1.52 10.59 -25.94
C CYS A 22 -2.94 10.18 -26.39
N PRO A 23 -4.03 10.66 -25.74
CA PRO A 23 -5.40 10.27 -26.09
C PRO A 23 -5.79 10.67 -27.52
N LYS A 24 -5.14 11.69 -28.10
CA LYS A 24 -5.43 12.23 -29.43
C LYS A 24 -4.65 11.54 -30.55
N CYS A 25 -3.35 11.33 -30.38
CA CYS A 25 -2.47 10.84 -31.45
C CYS A 25 -1.77 9.52 -31.14
N LYS A 26 -2.03 8.92 -29.97
CA LYS A 26 -1.51 7.62 -29.51
C LYS A 26 0.01 7.47 -29.42
N LYS A 27 0.77 8.53 -29.68
CA LYS A 27 2.21 8.53 -29.46
C LYS A 27 2.55 8.60 -27.97
N PRO A 28 3.66 7.97 -27.55
CA PRO A 28 4.11 8.01 -26.17
C PRO A 28 4.49 9.44 -25.79
N VAL A 29 4.12 9.83 -24.58
CA VAL A 29 4.52 11.07 -23.93
C VAL A 29 5.20 10.67 -22.63
N GLU A 30 6.48 10.97 -22.54
CA GLU A 30 7.28 10.73 -21.33
C GLU A 30 6.80 11.66 -20.21
N PHE A 31 6.50 11.10 -19.05
CA PHE A 31 6.13 11.80 -17.83
C PHE A 31 7.14 11.52 -16.72
N PHE A 32 7.40 12.55 -15.91
CA PHE A 32 7.95 12.35 -14.58
C PHE A 32 6.81 12.13 -13.59
N LYS A 33 7.04 11.33 -12.54
CA LYS A 33 6.01 10.93 -11.57
C LYS A 33 5.30 12.09 -10.85
N ASP A 34 5.94 13.26 -10.80
CA ASP A 34 5.46 14.46 -10.13
C ASP A 34 4.82 15.48 -11.08
N GLU A 35 4.90 15.25 -12.39
CA GLU A 35 4.28 16.10 -13.39
C GLU A 35 2.79 15.79 -13.50
N MET A 36 1.94 16.78 -13.21
CA MET A 36 0.48 16.64 -13.34
C MET A 36 0.01 16.51 -14.79
N ARG A 37 0.65 17.23 -15.70
CA ARG A 37 0.27 17.32 -17.12
C ARG A 37 1.46 17.73 -17.99
N ARG A 38 1.51 17.20 -19.20
CA ARG A 38 2.56 17.49 -20.18
C ARG A 38 1.97 17.69 -21.56
N LYS A 39 2.62 18.52 -22.38
CA LYS A 39 2.19 18.75 -23.77
C LYS A 39 2.75 17.63 -24.65
N CYS A 40 1.90 16.99 -25.45
CA CYS A 40 2.33 16.00 -26.43
C CYS A 40 3.23 16.65 -27.49
N GLY A 41 4.46 16.17 -27.64
CA GLY A 41 5.42 16.69 -28.63
C GLY A 41 5.00 16.52 -30.09
N SER A 42 4.05 15.62 -30.38
CA SER A 42 3.61 15.33 -31.75
C SER A 42 2.34 16.07 -32.20
N CYS A 43 1.36 16.25 -31.32
CA CYS A 43 0.08 16.87 -31.69
C CYS A 43 -0.27 18.13 -30.87
N GLY A 44 0.53 18.45 -29.85
CA GLY A 44 0.36 19.63 -29.01
C GLY A 44 -0.75 19.54 -27.95
N GLU A 45 -1.46 18.40 -27.86
CA GLU A 45 -2.50 18.16 -26.86
C GLU A 45 -1.94 18.15 -25.43
N ARG A 46 -2.71 18.63 -24.45
CA ARG A 46 -2.33 18.52 -23.03
C ARG A 46 -2.74 17.14 -22.52
N VAL A 47 -1.74 16.29 -22.30
CA VAL A 47 -1.93 14.96 -21.71
C VAL A 47 -1.84 15.10 -20.19
N PHE A 48 -2.76 14.45 -19.47
CA PHE A 48 -2.74 14.38 -18.01
C PHE A 48 -2.03 13.10 -17.58
N ASN A 49 -1.28 13.19 -16.50
CA ASN A 49 -0.62 12.04 -15.90
C ASN A 49 -1.62 11.26 -15.05
N ASP A 50 -2.10 10.13 -15.58
CA ASP A 50 -3.01 9.21 -14.87
C ASP A 50 -2.30 8.40 -13.77
N ARG A 51 -0.97 8.36 -13.80
CA ARG A 51 -0.10 7.65 -12.86
C ARG A 51 0.61 8.60 -11.89
N MET A 52 0.11 9.82 -11.71
CA MET A 52 0.67 10.78 -10.76
C MET A 52 0.78 10.14 -9.37
N ASP A 53 2.01 10.04 -8.85
CA ASP A 53 2.29 9.31 -7.62
C ASP A 53 2.24 10.24 -6.41
N LEU A 54 1.12 10.20 -5.69
CA LEU A 54 0.95 10.88 -4.40
C LEU A 54 1.45 10.04 -3.22
N GLY A 55 2.36 9.07 -3.43
CA GLY A 55 2.88 8.19 -2.39
C GLY A 55 3.53 8.90 -1.19
N CYS A 56 4.02 10.14 -1.36
CA CYS A 56 4.49 10.97 -0.24
C CYS A 56 3.36 11.37 0.71
N ALA A 57 2.11 11.44 0.25
CA ALA A 57 0.95 11.76 1.07
C ALA A 57 0.64 10.70 2.15
N LYS A 58 1.26 9.50 2.06
CA LYS A 58 1.13 8.46 3.10
C LYS A 58 1.75 8.86 4.43
N TRP A 59 2.80 9.68 4.41
CA TRP A 59 3.60 9.97 5.60
C TRP A 59 3.98 11.45 5.73
N CYS A 60 3.76 12.27 4.70
CA CYS A 60 4.12 13.69 4.73
C CYS A 60 3.16 14.49 5.64
N PRO A 61 3.67 15.24 6.64
CA PRO A 61 2.84 16.08 7.50
C PRO A 61 2.09 17.20 6.75
N SER A 62 2.61 17.64 5.60
CA SER A 62 2.02 18.70 4.78
C SER A 62 1.13 18.17 3.65
N ALA A 63 0.75 16.88 3.67
CA ALA A 63 -0.06 16.29 2.61
C ALA A 63 -1.41 17.00 2.44
N GLU A 64 -2.11 17.30 3.54
CA GLU A 64 -3.43 17.94 3.51
C GLU A 64 -3.38 19.34 2.89
N SER A 65 -2.34 20.14 3.19
CA SER A 65 -2.18 21.46 2.58
C SER A 65 -1.71 21.38 1.12
N CYS A 66 -1.13 20.27 0.70
CA CYS A 66 -0.62 20.06 -0.66
C CYS A 66 -1.71 19.63 -1.65
N ILE A 67 -2.55 18.66 -1.29
CA ILE A 67 -3.59 18.09 -2.17
C ILE A 67 -5.02 18.41 -1.72
N GLY A 68 -5.18 19.13 -0.62
CA GLY A 68 -6.47 19.44 -0.01
C GLY A 68 -7.03 18.29 0.83
N ALA A 69 -7.98 18.61 1.71
CA ALA A 69 -8.64 17.64 2.58
C ALA A 69 -9.40 16.55 1.79
N ASP A 70 -10.09 16.94 0.71
CA ASP A 70 -10.81 15.99 -0.16
C ASP A 70 -9.83 15.12 -0.95
N GLY A 71 -8.76 15.71 -1.50
CA GLY A 71 -7.72 14.94 -2.20
C GLY A 71 -7.01 13.94 -1.29
N LEU A 72 -6.75 14.31 -0.04
CA LEU A 72 -6.18 13.40 0.95
C LEU A 72 -7.16 12.28 1.34
N ARG A 73 -8.46 12.60 1.43
CA ARG A 73 -9.50 11.60 1.68
C ARG A 73 -9.58 10.60 0.54
N ASP A 74 -9.64 11.07 -0.70
CA ASP A 74 -9.69 10.22 -1.89
C ASP A 74 -8.43 9.36 -2.03
N PHE A 75 -7.26 9.93 -1.72
CA PHE A 75 -6.00 9.19 -1.67
C PHE A 75 -6.07 8.03 -0.67
N LYS A 76 -6.54 8.28 0.56
CA LYS A 76 -6.69 7.24 1.59
C LYS A 76 -7.64 6.13 1.15
N VAL A 77 -8.79 6.49 0.56
CA VAL A 77 -9.75 5.52 0.02
C VAL A 77 -9.13 4.68 -1.09
N ASN A 78 -8.38 5.30 -2.01
CA ASN A 78 -7.70 4.57 -3.08
C ASN A 78 -6.61 3.62 -2.56
N GLU A 79 -5.86 4.03 -1.55
CA GLU A 79 -4.88 3.17 -0.88
C GLU A 79 -5.55 1.98 -0.17
N GLN A 80 -6.63 2.23 0.57
CA GLN A 80 -7.43 1.16 1.20
C GLN A 80 -7.96 0.15 0.17
N ARG A 81 -8.39 0.61 -1.01
CA ARG A 81 -8.83 -0.29 -2.09
C ARG A 81 -7.69 -1.15 -2.63
N LYS A 82 -6.47 -0.60 -2.75
CA LYS A 82 -5.29 -1.36 -3.17
C LYS A 82 -4.94 -2.43 -2.14
N THR A 83 -4.85 -2.06 -0.86
CA THR A 83 -4.55 -3.01 0.23
C THR A 83 -5.62 -4.08 0.30
N ARG A 84 -6.91 -3.73 0.19
CA ARG A 84 -8.02 -4.70 0.16
C ARG A 84 -7.89 -5.71 -0.98
N ARG A 85 -7.42 -5.29 -2.16
CA ARG A 85 -7.18 -6.18 -3.31
C ARG A 85 -5.96 -7.08 -3.10
N GLU A 86 -4.91 -6.56 -2.48
CA GLU A 86 -3.72 -7.34 -2.10
C GLU A 86 -4.06 -8.39 -1.05
N ASP A 87 -4.82 -8.01 -0.02
CA ASP A 87 -5.34 -8.92 1.01
C ASP A 87 -6.18 -10.05 0.41
N LEU A 88 -7.04 -9.77 -0.58
CA LEU A 88 -7.77 -10.83 -1.30
C LEU A 88 -6.80 -11.76 -2.05
N ARG A 89 -5.80 -11.20 -2.73
CA ARG A 89 -4.81 -12.00 -3.48
C ARG A 89 -4.02 -12.92 -2.54
N GLU A 90 -3.61 -12.42 -1.38
CA GLU A 90 -2.94 -13.20 -0.35
C GLU A 90 -3.88 -14.30 0.17
N LEU A 91 -5.13 -13.96 0.52
CA LEU A 91 -6.13 -14.94 0.94
C LEU A 91 -6.32 -16.07 -0.09
N LEU A 92 -6.46 -15.73 -1.37
CA LEU A 92 -6.61 -16.71 -2.45
C LEU A 92 -5.36 -17.59 -2.58
N SER A 93 -4.17 -17.09 -2.27
CA SER A 93 -2.96 -17.93 -2.30
C SER A 93 -2.97 -19.05 -1.25
N HIS A 94 -3.72 -18.89 -0.16
CA HIS A 94 -3.88 -19.92 0.86
C HIS A 94 -4.93 -20.99 0.52
N SER A 95 -5.74 -20.79 -0.53
CA SER A 95 -6.77 -21.75 -0.97
C SER A 95 -6.17 -23.08 -1.44
N GLY A 96 -4.88 -23.09 -1.82
CA GLY A 96 -4.23 -24.24 -2.43
C GLY A 96 -4.81 -24.64 -3.79
N GLY A 97 -5.57 -23.75 -4.45
CA GLY A 97 -6.23 -24.02 -5.73
C GLY A 97 -7.60 -24.69 -5.63
N ASP A 98 -8.24 -24.70 -4.45
CA ASP A 98 -9.65 -25.12 -4.30
C ASP A 98 -10.57 -24.11 -5.02
N ALA A 99 -11.00 -24.48 -6.23
CA ALA A 99 -11.79 -23.61 -7.10
C ALA A 99 -13.13 -23.17 -6.47
N GLU A 100 -13.80 -24.02 -5.68
CA GLU A 100 -15.06 -23.67 -5.04
C GLU A 100 -14.86 -22.63 -3.93
N VAL A 101 -13.78 -22.78 -3.15
CA VAL A 101 -13.43 -21.84 -2.08
C VAL A 101 -12.97 -20.49 -2.66
N GLU A 102 -12.17 -20.50 -3.72
CA GLU A 102 -11.76 -19.28 -4.40
C GLU A 102 -12.94 -18.51 -4.99
N GLU A 103 -13.86 -19.21 -5.65
CA GLU A 103 -15.04 -18.59 -6.25
C GLU A 103 -15.96 -18.00 -5.18
N LEU A 104 -16.09 -18.69 -4.04
CA LEU A 104 -16.80 -18.16 -2.89
C LEU A 104 -16.17 -16.84 -2.40
N PHE A 105 -14.85 -16.80 -2.19
CA PHE A 105 -14.19 -15.58 -1.73
C PHE A 105 -14.29 -14.43 -2.74
N LYS A 106 -14.15 -14.72 -4.04
CA LYS A 106 -14.36 -13.71 -5.11
C LYS A 106 -15.78 -13.15 -5.09
N THR A 107 -16.78 -14.03 -4.92
CA THR A 107 -18.19 -13.63 -4.80
C THR A 107 -18.39 -12.72 -3.60
N LEU A 108 -17.95 -13.16 -2.40
CA LEU A 108 -18.06 -12.39 -1.15
C LEU A 108 -17.34 -11.03 -1.24
N TYR A 109 -16.18 -10.99 -1.90
CA TYR A 109 -15.44 -9.75 -2.14
C TYR A 109 -16.19 -8.78 -3.06
N SER A 110 -16.87 -9.30 -4.09
CA SER A 110 -17.63 -8.48 -5.03
C SER A 110 -18.93 -7.93 -4.45
N GLU A 111 -19.61 -8.68 -3.58
CA GLU A 111 -20.86 -8.26 -2.93
C GLU A 111 -20.65 -7.08 -1.97
N TYR A 112 -19.41 -6.84 -1.51
CA TYR A 112 -19.12 -5.88 -0.44
C TYR A 112 -18.03 -4.85 -0.79
N PRO A 113 -18.26 -3.93 -1.75
CA PRO A 113 -17.23 -3.04 -2.28
C PRO A 113 -16.92 -1.79 -1.42
N LYS A 114 -17.68 -1.54 -0.34
CA LYS A 114 -17.67 -0.24 0.38
C LYS A 114 -16.98 -0.25 1.75
N ASP A 115 -16.41 -1.38 2.17
CA ASP A 115 -15.85 -1.53 3.51
C ASP A 115 -14.34 -1.76 3.47
N ASP A 116 -13.68 -1.46 4.60
CA ASP A 116 -12.25 -1.70 4.82
C ASP A 116 -11.96 -3.20 4.96
N ALA A 117 -12.98 -4.01 5.27
CA ALA A 117 -12.89 -5.46 5.31
C ALA A 117 -12.80 -6.11 3.92
N ILE A 118 -12.12 -7.27 3.85
CA ILE A 118 -12.01 -8.07 2.62
C ILE A 118 -13.39 -8.52 2.15
N PHE A 119 -14.23 -9.00 3.07
CA PHE A 119 -15.64 -9.35 2.85
C PHE A 119 -16.39 -9.38 4.19
N ASP A 120 -17.72 -9.41 4.14
CA ASP A 120 -18.57 -9.57 5.32
C ASP A 120 -18.51 -11.00 5.87
N THR A 121 -18.04 -11.16 7.10
CA THR A 121 -17.94 -12.46 7.78
C THR A 121 -19.30 -13.07 8.10
N ASN A 122 -20.34 -12.27 8.28
CA ASN A 122 -21.70 -12.77 8.49
C ASN A 122 -22.21 -13.48 7.23
N ARG A 123 -21.84 -12.97 6.05
CA ARG A 123 -22.20 -13.58 4.77
C ARG A 123 -21.52 -14.94 4.59
N LEU A 124 -20.27 -15.09 5.03
CA LEU A 124 -19.60 -16.39 5.07
C LEU A 124 -20.37 -17.39 5.94
N ALA A 125 -20.92 -16.97 7.08
CA ALA A 125 -21.74 -17.84 7.94
C ALA A 125 -23.02 -18.32 7.23
N THR A 126 -23.65 -17.51 6.38
CA THR A 126 -24.84 -17.95 5.61
C THR A 126 -24.56 -19.07 4.61
N VAL A 127 -23.29 -19.29 4.23
CA VAL A 127 -22.88 -20.41 3.37
C VAL A 127 -23.02 -21.74 4.11
N GLN A 128 -22.87 -21.74 5.44
CA GLN A 128 -22.99 -22.94 6.27
C GLN A 128 -24.33 -23.63 6.09
N GLU A 129 -25.42 -22.85 5.99
CA GLU A 129 -26.78 -23.36 5.78
C GLU A 129 -26.96 -24.06 4.41
N ARG A 130 -26.15 -23.68 3.42
CA ARG A 130 -26.26 -24.18 2.04
C ARG A 130 -25.29 -25.33 1.77
N ASN A 131 -24.07 -25.22 2.28
CA ASN A 131 -23.00 -26.19 2.06
C ASN A 131 -21.99 -26.14 3.22
N GLU A 132 -22.19 -27.02 4.19
CA GLU A 132 -21.35 -27.14 5.38
C GLU A 132 -19.89 -27.52 5.04
N ASN A 133 -19.69 -28.40 4.05
CA ASN A 133 -18.35 -28.81 3.63
C ASN A 133 -17.56 -27.63 3.06
N LEU A 134 -18.18 -26.85 2.17
CA LEU A 134 -17.56 -25.66 1.60
C LEU A 134 -17.26 -24.61 2.68
N PHE A 135 -18.21 -24.39 3.60
CA PHE A 135 -18.03 -23.48 4.73
C PHE A 135 -16.82 -23.86 5.60
N ASN A 136 -16.68 -25.15 5.93
CA ASN A 136 -15.57 -25.63 6.75
C ASN A 136 -14.21 -25.45 6.05
N ARG A 137 -14.12 -25.76 4.75
CA ARG A 137 -12.90 -25.55 3.96
C ARG A 137 -12.55 -24.06 3.86
N ALA A 138 -13.51 -23.22 3.50
CA ALA A 138 -13.32 -21.77 3.40
C ALA A 138 -12.91 -21.16 4.75
N THR A 139 -13.57 -21.57 5.84
CA THR A 139 -13.23 -21.10 7.20
C THR A 139 -11.83 -21.53 7.61
N ALA A 140 -11.39 -22.74 7.27
CA ALA A 140 -10.03 -23.20 7.54
C ALA A 140 -8.99 -22.34 6.81
N VAL A 141 -9.21 -22.05 5.51
CA VAL A 141 -8.35 -21.16 4.72
C VAL A 141 -8.30 -19.77 5.32
N PHE A 142 -9.47 -19.19 5.64
CA PHE A 142 -9.54 -17.85 6.22
C PHE A 142 -8.87 -17.75 7.59
N ARG A 143 -9.05 -18.75 8.45
CA ARG A 143 -8.35 -18.82 9.76
C ARG A 143 -6.83 -18.86 9.58
N LYS A 144 -6.34 -19.66 8.64
CA LYS A 144 -4.90 -19.76 8.34
C LYS A 144 -4.35 -18.39 7.89
N PHE A 145 -5.03 -17.73 6.96
CA PHE A 145 -4.67 -16.38 6.52
C PHE A 145 -4.59 -15.38 7.70
N LEU A 146 -5.59 -15.39 8.58
CA LEU A 146 -5.59 -14.51 9.76
C LEU A 146 -4.44 -14.81 10.73
N GLN A 147 -4.10 -16.09 10.93
CA GLN A 147 -2.98 -16.50 11.77
C GLN A 147 -1.64 -16.02 11.21
N GLU A 148 -1.39 -16.24 9.91
CA GLU A 148 -0.14 -15.81 9.27
C GLU A 148 0.03 -14.29 9.27
N ARG A 149 -1.06 -13.53 9.10
CA ARG A 149 -1.04 -12.07 9.26
C ARG A 149 -0.72 -11.64 10.69
N ALA A 150 -1.33 -12.28 11.68
CA ALA A 150 -1.05 -11.99 13.09
C ALA A 150 0.42 -12.28 13.46
N GLU A 151 0.97 -13.38 12.97
CA GLU A 151 2.39 -13.71 13.15
C GLU A 151 3.31 -12.69 12.49
N THR A 152 3.01 -12.29 11.26
CA THR A 152 3.77 -11.28 10.52
C THR A 152 3.75 -9.93 11.24
N ALA A 153 2.58 -9.52 11.72
CA ALA A 153 2.42 -8.30 12.52
C ALA A 153 3.21 -8.34 13.83
N LYS A 154 3.21 -9.49 14.52
CA LYS A 154 4.01 -9.71 15.73
C LYS A 154 5.51 -9.58 15.45
N ARG A 155 6.03 -10.27 14.42
CA ARG A 155 7.44 -10.19 14.01
C ARG A 155 7.85 -8.76 13.65
N ALA A 156 6.98 -8.02 12.95
CA ALA A 156 7.23 -6.62 12.62
C ALA A 156 7.28 -5.73 13.87
N ALA A 157 6.40 -5.96 14.85
CA ALA A 157 6.39 -5.23 16.12
C ALA A 157 7.66 -5.52 16.95
N GLU A 158 8.06 -6.77 17.07
CA GLU A 158 9.31 -7.18 17.75
C GLU A 158 10.54 -6.57 17.07
N GLY A 159 10.56 -6.56 15.72
CA GLY A 159 11.62 -5.91 14.95
C GLY A 159 11.71 -4.41 15.22
N ARG A 160 10.57 -3.71 15.26
CA ARG A 160 10.52 -2.27 15.61
C ARG A 160 11.01 -2.02 17.04
N ALA A 161 10.57 -2.80 18.01
CA ALA A 161 10.98 -2.67 19.41
C ALA A 161 12.50 -2.85 19.57
N ARG A 162 13.09 -3.85 18.89
CA ARG A 162 14.55 -4.04 18.88
C ARG A 162 15.27 -2.86 18.25
N THR A 163 14.76 -2.30 17.14
CA THR A 163 15.34 -1.11 16.52
C THR A 163 15.25 0.11 17.44
N GLU A 164 14.13 0.30 18.12
CA GLU A 164 13.95 1.38 19.11
C GLU A 164 14.91 1.23 20.30
N GLU A 165 15.10 0.01 20.80
CA GLU A 165 16.10 -0.30 21.82
C GLU A 165 17.52 0.05 21.34
N LEU A 166 17.89 -0.34 20.12
CA LEU A 166 19.19 0.00 19.53
C LEU A 166 19.38 1.53 19.38
N LEU A 167 18.34 2.26 18.99
CA LEU A 167 18.40 3.71 18.80
C LEU A 167 18.41 4.48 20.14
N SER A 168 17.79 3.93 21.18
CA SER A 168 17.80 4.48 22.54
C SER A 168 19.09 4.16 23.31
N HIS A 169 19.77 3.06 22.98
CA HIS A 169 21.12 2.78 23.45
C HIS A 169 22.08 3.76 22.78
N ASP A 170 22.19 4.94 23.38
CA ASP A 170 23.04 6.05 22.96
C ASP A 170 24.53 5.73 23.20
N GLN A 171 25.00 4.69 22.50
CA GLN A 171 26.40 4.28 22.48
C GLN A 171 27.28 5.42 21.95
N TYR A 172 26.72 6.31 21.14
CA TYR A 172 27.40 7.49 20.63
C TYR A 172 27.67 8.53 21.72
N SER A 173 26.67 8.95 22.52
CA SER A 173 26.93 9.93 23.59
C SER A 173 27.67 9.32 24.77
N LYS A 174 27.50 8.03 25.08
CA LYS A 174 28.36 7.33 26.04
C LYS A 174 29.83 7.40 25.60
N ARG A 175 30.12 6.99 24.36
CA ARG A 175 31.48 7.02 23.80
C ARG A 175 32.03 8.45 23.68
N LYS A 176 31.19 9.44 23.38
CA LYS A 176 31.56 10.86 23.35
C LYS A 176 31.93 11.41 24.73
N LYS A 177 31.19 11.02 25.78
CA LYS A 177 31.52 11.38 27.18
C LYS A 177 32.84 10.74 27.61
N GLU A 178 33.02 9.45 27.31
CA GLU A 178 34.27 8.72 27.63
C GLU A 178 35.51 9.32 26.92
N LEU A 179 35.37 9.74 25.66
CA LEU A 179 36.44 10.41 24.92
C LEU A 179 36.75 11.81 25.48
N ALA A 180 35.74 12.55 25.95
CA ALA A 180 35.93 13.86 26.57
C ALA A 180 36.58 13.77 27.97
N GLU A 181 36.33 12.69 28.70
CA GLU A 181 36.96 12.41 30.00
C GLU A 181 38.41 11.94 29.86
N ARG A 182 38.74 11.18 28.82
CA ARG A 182 40.13 10.76 28.51
C ARG A 182 41.03 11.87 27.97
N GLY A 183 40.46 13.01 27.58
CA GLY A 183 41.19 14.17 27.06
C GLY A 183 41.51 15.26 28.10
N LYS A 184 41.20 15.02 29.39
CA LYS A 184 41.58 15.85 30.54
C LYS A 184 42.67 15.15 31.35
#